data_AF-A0A920N4G3-F1
#
_entry.id   AF-A0A920N4G3-F1
#
_cell.length_a   1.000
_cell.length_b   1.000
_cell.length_c   1.000
_cell.angle_alpha   90.00
_cell.angle_beta   90.00
_cell.angle_gamma   90.00
#
_symmetry.space_group_name_H-M   'P 1'
#
loop_
_entity.id
_entity.type
_entity.pdbx_description
1 polymer ?
#
loop_
_entity_poly.entity_id
_entity_poly.type
_entity_poly.pdbx_seq_one_letter_code
_entity_poly.pdbx_strand_id
1 'polypeptide(L)'
;MNERQVSVDGITHALPNPFVLVATQNPYEYEGTYPLPENQRDRFLVCLEIGYPDRSIELEMLQQHHEGGPLSGLEPVLKADELLALQATCREVTVEESIREYLLNIVTGTRDHQELSLGASPRARSHCSGPPRHWPCATDVTTPFPTTSRHWLPRCSLTV
;
A
#
# COMPACT_ATOMS: atom_id res chain seq x y z
N MET A 1 -7.83 2.33 -12.78
CA MET A 1 -7.17 2.86 -11.57
C MET A 1 -7.08 4.39 -11.56
N ASN A 2 -6.36 5.01 -12.50
CA ASN A 2 -6.10 6.46 -12.42
C ASN A 2 -7.29 7.33 -12.84
N GLU A 3 -8.06 6.86 -13.82
CA GLU A 3 -9.17 7.64 -14.42
C GLU A 3 -10.52 7.39 -13.74
N ARG A 4 -10.60 6.45 -12.79
CA ARG A 4 -11.83 6.07 -12.06
C ARG A 4 -13.04 5.74 -12.97
N GLN A 5 -12.80 5.36 -14.21
CA GLN A 5 -13.82 4.99 -15.17
C GLN A 5 -13.31 3.83 -16.04
N VAL A 6 -14.24 3.13 -16.68
CA VAL A 6 -13.98 2.03 -17.62
C VAL A 6 -14.86 2.25 -18.85
N SER A 7 -14.27 2.25 -20.03
CA SER A 7 -15.00 2.36 -21.30
C SER A 7 -15.02 1.01 -22.01
N VAL A 8 -16.21 0.52 -22.36
CA VAL A 8 -16.42 -0.72 -23.11
C VAL A 8 -17.44 -0.43 -24.22
N ASP A 9 -17.15 -0.85 -25.44
CA ASP A 9 -18.02 -0.67 -26.62
C ASP A 9 -18.52 0.77 -26.83
N GLY A 10 -17.67 1.76 -26.53
CA GLY A 10 -17.98 3.19 -26.67
C GLY A 10 -18.82 3.79 -25.53
N ILE A 11 -19.24 2.98 -24.55
CA ILE A 11 -19.96 3.43 -23.35
C ILE A 11 -18.97 3.54 -22.19
N THR A 12 -19.00 4.68 -21.49
CA THR A 12 -18.12 4.92 -20.33
C THR A 12 -18.89 4.74 -19.03
N HIS A 13 -18.39 3.87 -18.17
CA HIS A 13 -18.92 3.56 -16.85
C HIS A 13 -18.03 4.15 -15.76
N ALA A 14 -18.60 4.96 -14.87
CA ALA A 14 -17.89 5.45 -13.69
C ALA A 14 -17.74 4.33 -12.65
N LEU A 15 -16.57 4.25 -12.01
CA LEU A 15 -16.37 3.34 -10.88
C LEU A 15 -17.06 3.88 -9.62
N PRO A 16 -17.52 2.99 -8.72
CA PRO A 16 -18.11 3.41 -7.45
C PRO A 16 -17.10 4.16 -6.59
N ASN A 17 -17.59 4.96 -5.64
CA ASN A 17 -16.77 5.68 -4.68
C ASN A 17 -17.22 5.31 -3.26
N PRO A 18 -16.35 4.75 -2.40
CA PRO A 18 -14.91 4.49 -2.59
C PRO A 18 -14.62 3.27 -3.49
N PHE A 19 -13.45 3.27 -4.13
CA PHE A 19 -12.93 2.12 -4.89
C PHE A 19 -11.50 1.81 -4.46
N VAL A 20 -11.25 0.56 -4.08
CA VAL A 20 -9.93 0.04 -3.69
C VAL A 20 -9.58 -1.11 -4.62
N LEU A 21 -8.36 -1.08 -5.18
CA LEU A 21 -7.83 -2.21 -5.93
C LEU A 21 -6.79 -2.93 -5.07
N VAL A 22 -7.01 -4.23 -4.87
CA VAL A 22 -6.02 -5.14 -4.31
C VAL A 22 -5.60 -6.08 -5.43
N ALA A 23 -4.31 -6.08 -5.76
CA ALA A 23 -3.73 -7.00 -6.72
C ALA A 23 -2.72 -7.89 -5.99
N THR A 24 -2.82 -9.20 -6.20
CA THR A 24 -1.83 -10.16 -5.71
C THR A 24 -0.96 -10.61 -6.88
N GLN A 25 0.32 -10.80 -6.61
CA GLN A 25 1.26 -11.36 -7.56
C GLN A 25 2.04 -12.47 -6.84
N ASN A 26 2.01 -13.69 -7.38
CA ASN A 26 2.88 -14.75 -6.90
C ASN A 26 4.26 -14.56 -7.55
N PRO A 27 5.33 -14.30 -6.78
CA PRO A 27 6.66 -14.08 -7.34
C PRO A 27 7.37 -15.38 -7.77
N TYR A 28 6.87 -16.55 -7.34
CA TYR A 28 7.44 -17.85 -7.65
C TYR A 28 6.62 -18.52 -8.77
N GLU A 29 7.24 -18.70 -9.93
CA GLU A 29 6.61 -19.08 -11.20
C GLU A 29 5.77 -20.36 -11.14
N TYR A 30 4.60 -20.30 -11.77
CA TYR A 30 4.06 -21.39 -12.60
C TYR A 30 3.81 -20.77 -13.99
N GLU A 31 4.15 -21.49 -15.06
CA GLU A 31 4.13 -21.03 -16.45
C GLU A 31 3.01 -20.02 -16.78
N GLY A 32 3.35 -18.89 -17.42
CA GLY A 32 2.38 -17.95 -18.00
C GLY A 32 2.09 -16.67 -17.19
N THR A 33 2.84 -16.36 -16.14
CA THR A 33 2.73 -15.08 -15.42
C THR A 33 3.85 -14.12 -15.80
N TYR A 34 3.50 -13.07 -16.54
CA TYR A 34 4.44 -11.98 -16.83
C TYR A 34 4.47 -11.03 -15.63
N PRO A 35 5.66 -10.72 -15.07
CA PRO A 35 5.73 -9.80 -13.96
C PRO A 35 5.18 -8.44 -14.38
N LEU A 36 4.45 -7.80 -13.45
CA LEU A 36 3.93 -6.45 -13.67
C LEU A 36 5.08 -5.51 -14.00
N PRO A 37 5.05 -4.85 -15.18
CA PRO A 37 6.06 -3.87 -15.52
C PRO A 37 6.10 -2.75 -14.47
N GLU A 38 7.26 -2.16 -14.26
CA GLU A 38 7.50 -1.18 -13.19
C GLU A 38 6.55 0.03 -13.26
N ASN A 39 6.25 0.50 -14.47
CA ASN A 39 5.29 1.59 -14.69
C ASN A 39 3.85 1.26 -14.24
N GLN A 40 3.52 -0.04 -14.11
CA GLN A 40 2.25 -0.51 -13.55
C GLN A 40 2.33 -0.65 -12.03
N ARG A 41 3.46 -1.13 -11.50
CA ARG A 41 3.69 -1.23 -10.05
C ARG A 41 3.73 0.13 -9.36
N ASP A 42 4.27 1.15 -10.02
CA ASP A 42 4.30 2.54 -9.54
C ASP A 42 2.91 3.18 -9.31
N ARG A 43 1.84 2.52 -9.80
CA ARG A 43 0.45 2.96 -9.57
C ARG A 43 -0.13 2.44 -8.25
N PHE A 44 0.54 1.51 -7.58
CA PHE A 44 0.14 1.02 -6.27
C PHE A 44 0.74 1.89 -5.17
N LEU A 45 -0.11 2.28 -4.23
CA LEU A 45 0.31 3.08 -3.08
C LEU A 45 1.18 2.29 -2.11
N VAL A 46 0.86 1.01 -1.93
CA VAL A 46 1.56 0.09 -1.03
C VAL A 46 1.81 -1.22 -1.77
N CYS A 47 3.03 -1.74 -1.68
CA CYS A 47 3.36 -3.11 -2.05
C CYS A 47 3.81 -3.83 -0.77
N LEU A 48 3.21 -4.98 -0.48
CA LEU A 48 3.53 -5.80 0.69
C LEU A 48 3.98 -7.18 0.21
N GLU A 49 5.00 -7.73 0.85
CA GLU A 49 5.37 -9.14 0.72
C GLU A 49 4.78 -9.89 1.92
N ILE A 50 3.91 -10.86 1.63
CA ILE A 50 3.25 -11.66 2.64
C ILE A 50 3.98 -13.00 2.72
N GLY A 51 4.70 -13.21 3.82
CA GLY A 51 5.32 -14.50 4.14
C GLY A 51 4.33 -15.47 4.80
N TYR A 52 4.84 -16.64 5.17
CA TYR A 52 4.06 -17.59 5.96
C TYR A 52 3.97 -17.13 7.42
N PRO A 53 2.80 -17.27 8.07
CA PRO A 53 2.65 -16.95 9.48
C PRO A 53 3.47 -17.94 10.34
N ASP A 54 3.82 -17.50 11.56
CA ASP A 54 4.49 -18.38 12.51
C ASP A 54 3.59 -19.56 12.91
N ARG A 55 4.21 -20.69 13.30
CA ARG A 55 3.51 -21.93 13.68
C ARG A 55 2.40 -21.73 14.71
N SER A 56 2.58 -20.82 15.67
CA SER A 56 1.56 -20.52 16.68
C SER A 56 0.32 -19.88 16.08
N ILE A 57 0.50 -18.97 15.12
CA ILE A 57 -0.59 -18.32 14.39
C ILE A 57 -1.27 -19.34 13.46
N GLU A 58 -0.50 -20.18 12.77
CA GLU A 58 -1.09 -21.25 11.94
C GLU A 58 -1.98 -22.19 12.75
N LEU A 59 -1.55 -22.56 13.97
CA LEU A 59 -2.33 -23.42 14.86
C LEU A 59 -3.63 -22.73 15.28
N GLU A 60 -3.59 -21.44 15.60
CA GLU A 60 -4.77 -20.65 15.95
C GLU A 60 -5.75 -20.54 14.77
N MET A 61 -5.24 -20.27 13.56
CA MET A 61 -6.06 -20.18 12.35
C MET A 61 -6.77 -21.50 12.04
N LEU A 62 -6.10 -22.64 12.23
CA LEU A 62 -6.70 -23.97 12.07
C LEU A 62 -7.83 -24.23 13.06
N GLN A 63 -7.71 -23.77 14.30
CA GLN A 63 -8.75 -23.89 15.31
C GLN A 63 -9.96 -23.01 14.97
N GLN A 64 -9.73 -21.74 14.60
CA GLN A 64 -10.79 -20.79 14.23
C GLN A 64 -11.57 -21.19 12.96
N HIS A 65 -10.91 -21.86 12.00
CA HIS A 65 -11.60 -22.37 10.80
C HIS A 65 -12.56 -23.52 11.11
N HIS A 66 -12.33 -24.27 12.18
CA HIS A 66 -13.20 -25.38 12.58
C HIS A 66 -14.53 -24.90 13.20
N GLU A 67 -14.56 -23.68 13.75
CA GLU A 67 -15.68 -23.14 14.53
C GLU A 67 -16.68 -22.29 13.71
N GLY A 68 -16.58 -22.27 12.38
CA GLY A 68 -17.52 -21.54 11.50
C GLY A 68 -16.89 -20.41 10.68
N GLY A 69 -15.57 -20.23 10.77
CA GLY A 69 -14.81 -19.28 9.98
C GLY A 69 -14.89 -17.85 10.53
N PRO A 70 -13.77 -17.09 10.50
CA PRO A 70 -13.59 -15.83 11.24
C PRO A 70 -14.46 -14.66 10.75
N LEU A 71 -15.20 -14.84 9.65
CA LEU A 71 -16.02 -13.80 9.04
C LEU A 71 -17.50 -13.92 9.42
N SER A 72 -17.89 -15.03 10.06
CA SER A 72 -19.28 -15.25 10.48
C SER A 72 -19.60 -14.33 11.67
N GLY A 73 -20.50 -13.36 11.44
CA GLY A 73 -20.92 -12.39 12.46
C GLY A 73 -20.15 -11.07 12.49
N LEU A 74 -19.31 -10.78 11.49
CA LEU A 74 -18.63 -9.49 11.39
C LEU A 74 -19.64 -8.37 11.09
N GLU A 75 -19.79 -7.43 12.01
CA GLU A 75 -20.62 -6.24 11.81
C GLU A 75 -19.79 -5.08 11.24
N PRO A 76 -20.31 -4.34 10.23
CA PRO A 76 -19.60 -3.20 9.67
C PRO A 76 -19.52 -2.06 10.69
N VAL A 77 -18.30 -1.67 11.05
CA VAL A 77 -18.04 -0.56 11.99
C VAL A 77 -18.26 0.82 11.33
N LEU A 78 -18.23 0.89 10.00
CA LEU A 78 -18.29 2.14 9.25
C LEU A 78 -19.02 1.95 7.91
N LYS A 79 -19.81 2.94 7.51
CA LYS A 79 -20.47 3.01 6.20
C LYS A 79 -19.61 3.72 5.16
N ALA A 80 -19.92 3.52 3.88
CA ALA A 80 -19.20 4.14 2.78
C ALA A 80 -19.23 5.68 2.82
N ASP A 81 -20.38 6.29 3.13
CA ASP A 81 -20.51 7.76 3.20
C ASP A 81 -19.70 8.35 4.35
N GLU A 82 -19.64 7.65 5.48
CA GLU A 82 -18.81 8.03 6.63
C GLU A 82 -17.32 7.95 6.27
N LEU A 83 -16.92 6.95 5.48
CA LEU A 83 -15.55 6.87 4.97
C LEU A 83 -15.20 8.05 4.08
N LEU A 84 -16.12 8.47 3.21
CA LEU A 84 -15.93 9.61 2.33
C LEU A 84 -15.83 10.92 3.10
N ALA A 85 -16.62 11.08 4.17
CA ALA A 85 -16.52 12.21 5.09
C ALA A 85 -15.14 12.26 5.77
N LEU A 86 -14.65 11.13 6.29
CA LEU A 86 -13.32 11.04 6.89
C LEU A 86 -12.21 11.38 5.87
N GLN A 87 -12.33 10.89 4.64
CA GLN A 87 -11.39 11.22 3.56
C GLN A 87 -11.38 12.72 3.24
N ALA A 88 -12.51 13.42 3.37
CA ALA A 88 -12.59 14.86 3.21
C ALA A 88 -11.87 15.59 4.35
N THR A 89 -12.15 15.21 5.61
CA THR A 89 -11.48 15.77 6.80
C THR A 89 -9.96 15.59 6.75
N CYS A 90 -9.47 14.43 6.31
CA CYS A 90 -8.03 14.20 6.17
C CYS A 90 -7.36 15.19 5.19
N ARG A 91 -8.08 15.76 4.22
CA ARG A 91 -7.52 16.74 3.27
C ARG A 91 -7.33 18.13 3.87
N GLU A 92 -8.04 18.43 4.96
CA GLU A 92 -7.94 19.70 5.68
C GLU A 92 -6.74 19.74 6.64
N VAL A 93 -6.12 18.58 6.90
CA VAL A 93 -4.92 18.47 7.72
C VAL A 93 -3.78 19.25 7.08
N THR A 94 -3.33 20.30 7.77
CA THR A 94 -2.21 21.13 7.34
C THR A 94 -0.89 20.45 7.68
N VAL A 95 -0.04 20.26 6.68
CA VAL A 95 1.33 19.75 6.84
C VAL A 95 2.30 20.93 6.84
N GLU A 96 3.12 21.02 7.88
CA GLU A 96 4.16 22.04 8.05
C GLU A 96 5.20 21.97 6.92
N GLU A 97 5.79 23.12 6.57
CA GLU A 97 6.79 23.20 5.52
C GLU A 97 8.03 22.34 5.81
N SER A 98 8.48 22.28 7.07
CA SER A 98 9.63 21.45 7.48
C SER A 98 9.43 19.96 7.15
N ILE A 99 8.19 19.46 7.29
CA ILE A 99 7.84 18.07 6.94
C ILE A 99 7.85 17.90 5.42
N ARG A 100 7.36 18.88 4.65
CA ARG A 100 7.37 18.82 3.18
C ARG A 100 8.79 18.81 2.63
N GLU A 101 9.66 19.65 3.18
CA GLU A 101 11.09 19.67 2.85
C GLU A 101 11.76 18.35 3.22
N TYR A 102 11.46 17.82 4.41
CA TYR A 102 11.98 16.52 4.84
C TYR A 102 11.58 15.38 3.87
N LEU A 103 10.32 15.34 3.45
CA LEU A 103 9.84 14.37 2.46
C LEU A 103 10.52 14.55 1.10
N LEU A 104 10.75 15.79 0.67
CA LEU A 104 11.46 16.07 -0.57
C LEU A 104 12.93 15.63 -0.50
N ASN A 105 13.58 15.83 0.65
CA ASN A 105 14.95 15.39 0.89
C ASN A 105 15.07 13.87 0.84
N ILE A 106 14.12 13.13 1.43
CA ILE A 106 14.06 11.67 1.31
C ILE A 106 13.93 11.27 -0.16
N VAL A 107 12.92 11.80 -0.87
CA VAL A 107 12.65 11.44 -2.27
C VAL A 107 13.85 11.75 -3.17
N THR A 108 14.50 12.90 -2.99
CA THR A 108 15.67 13.30 -3.77
C THR A 108 16.88 12.42 -3.42
N GLY A 109 17.08 12.14 -2.13
CA GLY A 109 18.11 11.22 -1.66
C GLY A 109 17.99 9.83 -2.29
N THR A 110 16.77 9.31 -2.53
CA THR A 110 16.60 8.03 -3.23
C THR A 110 16.99 8.06 -4.71
N ARG A 111 17.04 9.23 -5.35
CA ARG A 111 17.41 9.37 -6.77
C ARG A 111 18.90 9.53 -6.98
N ASP A 112 19.57 10.16 -6.02
CA ASP A 112 21.01 10.44 -6.09
C ASP A 112 21.86 9.32 -5.46
N HIS A 113 21.22 8.31 -4.86
CA HIS A 113 21.91 7.21 -4.18
C HIS A 113 22.50 6.21 -5.18
N GLN A 114 23.82 6.05 -5.18
CA GLN A 114 24.55 5.21 -6.13
C GLN A 114 24.22 3.71 -6.05
N GLU A 115 23.73 3.23 -4.89
CA GLU A 115 23.31 1.83 -4.73
C GLU A 115 21.88 1.55 -5.23
N LEU A 116 21.12 2.59 -5.63
CA LEU A 116 19.78 2.44 -6.17
C LEU A 116 19.82 2.53 -7.70
N SER A 117 19.36 1.48 -8.37
CA SER A 117 19.22 1.48 -9.83
C SER A 117 18.08 2.36 -10.33
N LEU A 118 17.10 2.62 -9.46
CA LEU A 118 15.94 3.49 -9.71
C LEU A 118 15.55 4.20 -8.42
N GLY A 119 15.45 5.53 -8.49
CA GLY A 119 14.95 6.35 -7.39
C GLY A 119 13.44 6.48 -7.38
N ALA A 120 12.89 7.02 -6.29
CA ALA A 120 11.45 7.16 -6.12
C ALA A 120 10.83 8.02 -7.25
N SER A 121 9.74 7.54 -7.84
CA SER A 121 9.07 8.20 -8.96
C SER A 121 8.49 9.57 -8.55
N PRO A 122 8.18 10.46 -9.50
CA PRO A 122 7.42 11.68 -9.22
C PRO A 122 6.05 11.40 -8.55
N ARG A 123 5.48 10.20 -8.73
CA ARG A 123 4.25 9.80 -8.05
C ARG A 123 4.48 9.48 -6.58
N ALA A 124 5.60 8.85 -6.22
CA ALA A 124 5.98 8.66 -4.82
C ALA A 124 6.02 9.99 -4.06
N ARG A 125 6.50 11.07 -4.70
CA ARG A 125 6.41 12.42 -4.13
C ARG A 125 4.95 12.83 -3.84
N SER A 126 4.03 12.63 -4.78
CA SER A 126 2.61 12.98 -4.58
C SER A 126 1.88 12.11 -3.55
N HIS A 127 2.31 10.86 -3.39
CA HIS A 127 1.84 9.96 -2.34
C HIS A 127 2.33 10.42 -0.96
N CYS A 128 3.60 10.82 -0.86
CA CYS A 128 4.23 11.29 0.37
C CYS A 128 3.78 12.72 0.76
N SER A 129 3.62 13.63 -0.20
CA SER A 129 3.34 15.06 0.06
C SER A 129 1.86 15.39 0.29
N GLY A 130 0.97 14.41 0.25
CA GLY A 130 -0.39 14.57 0.75
C GLY A 130 -0.42 14.36 2.27
N PRO A 131 -1.41 14.91 3.00
CA PRO A 131 -1.72 14.37 4.34
C PRO A 131 -1.90 12.85 4.22
N PRO A 132 -1.68 12.03 5.26
CA PRO A 132 -1.80 10.56 5.17
C PRO A 132 -3.20 10.21 4.65
N ARG A 133 -3.33 10.01 3.32
CA ARG A 133 -4.62 10.16 2.60
C ARG A 133 -5.63 9.04 2.88
N HIS A 134 -5.31 8.12 3.79
CA HIS A 134 -6.04 6.86 3.96
C HIS A 134 -5.76 6.14 5.28
N TRP A 135 -4.97 6.69 6.22
CA TRP A 135 -4.86 6.07 7.54
C TRP A 135 -6.03 6.54 8.38
N PRO A 136 -6.87 5.64 8.93
CA PRO A 136 -7.86 6.05 9.90
C PRO A 136 -7.11 6.65 11.09
N CYS A 137 -7.27 7.96 11.29
CA CYS A 137 -6.80 8.67 12.46
C CYS A 137 -7.67 8.20 13.64
N ALA A 138 -7.42 6.98 14.12
CA ALA A 138 -7.86 6.56 15.43
C ALA A 138 -6.94 7.27 16.43
N THR A 139 -7.47 8.29 17.09
CA THR A 139 -6.89 8.93 18.27
C THR A 139 -6.72 7.89 19.38
N ASP A 140 -5.59 7.18 19.36
CA ASP A 140 -4.84 6.67 20.52
C ASP A 140 -3.75 5.70 20.04
N VAL A 141 -2.70 6.22 19.39
CA VAL A 141 -1.46 5.43 19.27
C VAL A 141 -0.26 6.36 19.37
N THR A 142 0.25 6.52 20.59
CA THR A 142 1.64 6.91 20.82
C THR A 142 2.53 5.73 20.40
N THR A 143 2.88 5.63 19.11
CA THR A 143 3.97 4.74 18.68
C THR A 143 5.06 5.55 17.99
N PRO A 144 6.31 5.48 18.47
CA PRO A 144 7.43 6.05 17.76
C PRO A 144 7.65 5.25 16.48
N PHE A 145 7.76 5.94 15.34
CA PHE A 145 8.22 5.36 14.08
C PHE A 145 9.51 4.55 14.32
N PRO A 146 9.53 3.23 14.03
CA PRO A 146 10.75 2.45 14.22
C PRO A 146 11.77 2.86 13.17
N THR A 147 12.86 3.47 13.66
CA THR A 147 14.10 3.71 12.93
C THR A 147 14.81 2.37 12.81
N THR A 148 14.43 1.55 11.83
CA THR A 148 15.16 0.31 11.52
C THR A 148 15.56 0.30 10.05
N SER A 149 16.62 1.06 9.75
CA SER A 149 17.44 0.88 8.56
C SER A 149 18.29 -0.38 8.76
N ARG A 150 17.78 -1.55 8.37
CA ARG A 150 18.56 -2.77 8.11
C ARG A 150 17.65 -3.79 7.44
N HIS A 151 18.10 -4.29 6.29
CA HIS A 151 17.47 -5.32 5.44
C HIS A 151 16.56 -4.83 4.31
N TRP A 152 17.14 -4.02 3.44
CA TRP A 152 16.76 -3.96 2.02
C TRP A 152 17.94 -4.42 1.16
N LEU A 153 18.24 -5.73 1.17
CA LEU A 153 19.16 -6.35 0.21
C LEU A 153 18.68 -7.79 -0.05
N PRO A 154 18.22 -8.16 -1.26
CA PRO A 154 18.30 -9.53 -1.70
C PRO A 154 19.77 -9.82 -2.06
N ARG A 155 20.31 -10.87 -1.45
CA ARG A 155 21.63 -11.45 -1.77
C ARG A 155 21.75 -11.68 -3.28
N CYS A 156 22.63 -10.94 -3.95
CA CYS A 156 23.20 -11.36 -5.21
C CYS A 156 24.18 -12.52 -4.94
N SER A 157 23.74 -13.76 -5.12
CA SER A 157 24.65 -14.90 -5.27
C SER A 157 25.05 -15.02 -6.74
N LEU A 158 26.16 -14.36 -7.08
CA LEU A 158 27.01 -14.76 -8.20
C LEU A 158 27.67 -16.10 -7.83
N THR A 159 27.34 -17.15 -8.56
CA THR A 159 28.21 -18.33 -8.68
C THR A 159 28.51 -18.53 -10.16
N VAL A 160 29.80 -18.57 -10.46
CA VAL A 160 30.44 -18.85 -11.76
C VAL A 160 30.00 -20.20 -12.31
#